data_AF-A0A6J8DEC0-F1
#
_entry.id   AF-A0A6J8DEC0-F1
#
_cell.length_a   1.000
_cell.length_b   1.000
_cell.length_c   1.000
_cell.angle_alpha   90.00
_cell.angle_beta   90.00
_cell.angle_gamma   90.00
#
_symmetry.space_group_name_H-M   'P 1'
#
loop_
_entity.id
_entity.type
_entity.pdbx_description
1 polymer ?
#
loop_
_entity_poly.entity_id
_entity_poly.type
_entity_poly.pdbx_seq_one_letter_code
_entity_poly.pdbx_strand_id
1 'polypeptide(L)'
;MNTNIPHKEIRSRNNILWIKHKQRRMLKKKQQRKMLKTKKKLYKQARKTNKWSNYRSFQTECKKQLRKAGYEYVNKNIFEGLNNNDTKPFWKYIKSKRQESVGIAPLKKETNLLSDSKGKAELLLEQFKSVFTITSDTNLPTTRIRAKINITPITIDQKRLEKLLKTPTQNKKPLDQTTSQTAF
;
A
#
# COMPACT_ATOMS: atom_id res chain seq x y z
N MET A 1 -21.01 -12.11 4.59
CA MET A 1 -20.59 -13.06 3.54
C MET A 1 -19.75 -12.36 2.47
N ASN A 2 -18.49 -12.01 2.74
CA ASN A 2 -17.54 -11.38 1.79
C ASN A 2 -16.08 -11.77 2.10
N THR A 3 -15.87 -12.92 2.74
CA THR A 3 -14.58 -13.36 3.33
C THR A 3 -13.52 -13.68 2.28
N ASN A 4 -13.92 -14.11 1.08
CA ASN A 4 -13.00 -14.56 0.03
C ASN A 4 -12.67 -13.46 -1.00
N ILE A 5 -13.18 -12.25 -0.81
CA ILE A 5 -12.88 -11.11 -1.68
C ILE A 5 -11.64 -10.41 -1.12
N PRO A 6 -10.58 -10.22 -1.90
CA PRO A 6 -9.38 -9.54 -1.43
C PRO A 6 -9.68 -8.06 -1.16
N HIS A 7 -9.84 -7.71 0.11
CA HIS A 7 -10.00 -6.33 0.55
C HIS A 7 -8.63 -5.77 0.94
N LYS A 8 -8.16 -4.75 0.22
CA LYS A 8 -6.95 -4.02 0.61
C LYS A 8 -7.34 -2.67 1.18
N GLU A 9 -7.28 -2.55 2.50
CA GLU A 9 -7.34 -1.25 3.17
C GLU A 9 -5.99 -0.55 3.03
N ILE A 10 -5.86 0.26 1.99
CA ILE A 10 -4.68 1.11 1.85
C ILE A 10 -4.86 2.27 2.83
N ARG A 11 -4.25 2.16 4.01
CA ARG A 11 -4.07 3.31 4.89
C ARG A 11 -3.40 4.41 4.08
N SER A 12 -4.04 5.57 3.95
CA SER A 12 -3.40 6.72 3.30
C SER A 12 -2.16 7.08 4.11
N ARG A 13 -0.97 6.64 3.67
CA ARG A 13 0.29 7.12 4.23
C ARG A 13 0.47 8.54 3.69
N ASN A 14 -0.18 9.50 4.32
CA ASN A 14 0.02 10.94 4.11
C ASN A 14 1.38 11.41 4.66
N ASN A 15 2.39 10.52 4.61
CA ASN A 15 3.72 10.77 5.13
C ASN A 15 4.58 11.39 4.04
N ILE A 16 4.29 12.66 3.77
CA ILE A 16 5.10 13.51 2.92
C ILE A 16 6.55 13.50 3.44
N LEU A 17 7.50 13.09 2.60
CA LEU A 17 8.88 12.80 3.01
C LEU A 17 9.63 13.99 3.58
N TRP A 18 9.36 15.21 3.07
CA TRP A 18 9.92 16.45 3.59
C TRP A 18 9.30 16.89 4.92
N ILE A 19 8.47 16.04 5.53
CA ILE A 19 7.85 16.30 6.82
C ILE A 19 8.14 15.13 7.80
N LYS A 20 9.38 15.02 8.29
CA LYS A 20 9.84 13.97 9.23
C LYS A 20 9.16 14.00 10.62
N HIS A 21 8.88 12.82 11.19
CA HIS A 21 8.02 12.56 12.37
C HIS A 21 8.56 13.01 13.75
N LYS A 22 9.87 12.96 14.02
CA LYS A 22 10.45 13.28 15.35
C LYS A 22 10.66 14.80 15.52
N GLN A 23 11.21 15.47 14.50
CA GLN A 23 11.26 16.95 14.44
C GLN A 23 9.86 17.59 14.22
N ARG A 24 8.88 16.84 13.67
CA ARG A 24 7.45 17.20 13.66
C ARG A 24 6.83 17.36 15.04
N ARG A 25 7.26 16.55 16.01
CA ARG A 25 6.57 16.48 17.29
C ARG A 25 6.86 17.71 18.18
N MET A 26 8.08 18.25 18.08
CA MET A 26 8.58 19.36 18.91
C MET A 26 8.35 20.74 18.25
N LEU A 27 8.88 20.98 17.04
CA LEU A 27 8.81 22.30 16.38
C LEU A 27 7.53 22.51 15.56
N LYS A 28 6.98 21.46 14.95
CA LYS A 28 5.77 21.58 14.10
C LYS A 28 4.46 21.67 14.88
N LYS A 29 4.36 21.28 16.16
CA LYS A 29 3.16 21.57 16.97
C LYS A 29 2.93 23.09 17.04
N LYS A 30 3.89 23.92 17.42
CA LYS A 30 3.59 25.34 17.67
C LYS A 30 3.30 26.12 16.40
N GLN A 31 4.18 26.09 15.39
CA GLN A 31 4.01 26.90 14.18
C GLN A 31 2.92 26.35 13.25
N GLN A 32 2.84 25.03 13.03
CA GLN A 32 1.77 24.48 12.18
C GLN A 32 0.42 24.52 12.88
N ARG A 33 0.31 24.29 14.20
CA ARG A 33 -0.96 24.53 14.90
C ARG A 33 -1.33 26.00 14.87
N LYS A 34 -0.37 26.93 15.00
CA LYS A 34 -0.64 28.35 14.80
C LYS A 34 -1.19 28.59 13.39
N MET A 35 -0.54 28.09 12.34
CA MET A 35 -1.04 28.22 10.96
C MET A 35 -2.40 27.57 10.72
N LEU A 36 -2.67 26.41 11.33
CA LEU A 36 -3.96 25.73 11.22
C LEU A 36 -5.05 26.49 11.98
N LYS A 37 -4.72 27.02 13.16
CA LYS A 37 -5.60 27.87 13.98
C LYS A 37 -5.89 29.19 13.26
N THR A 38 -4.89 29.85 12.68
CA THR A 38 -5.08 31.09 11.91
C THR A 38 -5.87 30.82 10.64
N LYS A 39 -5.58 29.75 9.89
CA LYS A 39 -6.40 29.33 8.73
C LYS A 39 -7.86 29.11 9.13
N LYS A 40 -8.10 28.38 10.22
CA LYS A 40 -9.45 28.11 10.73
C LYS A 40 -10.14 29.39 11.21
N LYS A 41 -9.41 30.30 11.87
CA LYS A 41 -9.92 31.61 12.31
C LYS A 41 -10.31 32.48 11.12
N LEU A 42 -9.42 32.61 10.13
CA LEU A 42 -9.66 33.38 8.90
C LEU A 42 -10.80 32.79 8.08
N TYR A 43 -10.91 31.47 7.99
CA TYR A 43 -12.05 30.81 7.35
C TYR A 43 -13.37 31.12 8.06
N LYS A 44 -13.39 31.01 9.39
CA LYS A 44 -14.59 31.35 10.19
C LYS A 44 -14.96 32.84 10.04
N GLN A 45 -13.96 33.72 10.04
CA GLN A 45 -14.16 35.15 9.85
C GLN A 45 -14.70 35.45 8.46
N ALA A 46 -14.07 34.94 7.41
CA ALA A 46 -14.51 35.11 6.02
C ALA A 46 -15.92 34.54 5.78
N ARG A 47 -16.25 33.41 6.41
CA ARG A 47 -17.60 32.83 6.34
C ARG A 47 -18.65 33.71 7.02
N LYS A 48 -18.30 34.42 8.10
CA LYS A 48 -19.20 35.35 8.80
C LYS A 48 -19.33 36.70 8.12
N THR A 49 -18.23 37.25 7.60
CA THR A 49 -18.18 38.62 7.05
C THR A 49 -18.24 38.68 5.52
N ASN A 50 -18.30 37.52 4.85
CA ASN A 50 -18.19 37.32 3.40
C ASN A 50 -16.94 37.93 2.73
N LYS A 51 -15.94 38.37 3.51
CA LYS A 51 -14.69 38.95 3.02
C LYS A 51 -13.60 37.88 2.97
N TRP A 52 -13.33 37.36 1.77
CA TRP A 52 -12.40 36.24 1.56
C TRP A 52 -10.93 36.62 1.31
N SER A 53 -10.63 37.92 1.10
CA SER A 53 -9.28 38.41 0.77
C SER A 53 -8.18 37.85 1.69
N ASN A 54 -8.31 38.06 3.00
CA ASN A 54 -7.32 37.63 4.00
C ASN A 54 -7.17 36.10 4.09
N TYR A 55 -8.25 35.36 3.86
CA TYR A 55 -8.18 33.90 3.82
C TYR A 55 -7.45 33.41 2.57
N ARG A 56 -7.74 34.00 1.40
CA ARG A 56 -7.07 33.65 0.14
C ARG A 56 -5.59 34.01 0.15
N SER A 57 -5.21 35.19 0.66
CA SER A 57 -3.81 35.59 0.79
C SER A 57 -3.04 34.63 1.70
N PHE A 58 -3.59 34.31 2.87
CA PHE A 58 -3.01 33.34 3.81
C PHE A 58 -2.91 31.92 3.20
N GLN A 59 -3.91 31.50 2.43
CA GLN A 59 -3.87 30.23 1.72
C GLN A 59 -2.75 30.19 0.67
N THR A 60 -2.57 31.27 -0.09
CA THR A 60 -1.49 31.42 -1.06
C THR A 60 -0.12 31.37 -0.38
N GLU A 61 0.04 32.06 0.74
CA GLU A 61 1.26 32.02 1.54
C GLU A 61 1.57 30.60 2.04
N CYS A 62 0.56 29.88 2.56
CA CYS A 62 0.70 28.49 2.96
C CYS A 62 1.16 27.59 1.79
N LYS A 63 0.59 27.78 0.59
CA LYS A 63 1.01 27.06 -0.61
C LYS A 63 2.46 27.38 -0.99
N LYS A 64 2.88 28.65 -0.91
CA LYS A 64 4.27 29.09 -1.17
C LYS A 64 5.24 28.42 -0.20
N GLN A 65 4.93 28.43 1.10
CA GLN A 65 5.75 27.79 2.13
C GLN A 65 5.85 26.27 1.92
N LEU A 66 4.75 25.62 1.53
CA LEU A 66 4.77 24.18 1.23
C LEU A 66 5.63 23.86 0.00
N ARG A 67 5.54 24.67 -1.06
CA ARG A 67 6.39 24.55 -2.25
C ARG A 67 7.86 24.74 -1.89
N LYS A 68 8.18 25.79 -1.11
CA LYS A 68 9.54 26.07 -0.63
C LYS A 68 10.12 24.89 0.14
N ALA A 69 9.39 24.33 1.09
CA ALA A 69 9.82 23.14 1.83
C ALA A 69 10.03 21.91 0.93
N GLY A 70 9.23 21.78 -0.14
CA GLY A 70 9.43 20.75 -1.16
C GLY A 70 10.74 20.94 -1.92
N TYR A 71 11.00 22.16 -2.41
CA TYR A 71 12.26 22.50 -3.09
C TYR A 71 13.48 22.33 -2.18
N GLU A 72 13.40 22.78 -0.91
CA GLU A 72 14.48 22.61 0.06
C GLU A 72 14.82 21.13 0.28
N TYR A 73 13.82 20.25 0.34
CA TYR A 73 14.07 18.81 0.46
C TYR A 73 14.71 18.21 -0.79
N VAL A 74 14.27 18.61 -1.98
CA VAL A 74 14.93 18.16 -3.22
C VAL A 74 16.37 18.64 -3.23
N ASN A 75 16.59 19.92 -2.93
CA ASN A 75 17.91 20.52 -3.03
C ASN A 75 18.89 19.96 -2.01
N LYS A 76 18.46 19.77 -0.76
CA LYS A 76 19.32 19.23 0.29
C LYS A 76 19.36 17.72 0.22
N ASN A 77 18.23 17.05 0.44
CA ASN A 77 18.24 15.59 0.63
C ASN A 77 18.46 14.79 -0.66
N ILE A 78 18.04 15.29 -1.82
CA ILE A 78 18.19 14.55 -3.08
C ILE A 78 19.54 14.88 -3.72
N PHE A 79 19.86 16.17 -3.99
CA PHE A 79 21.15 16.49 -4.61
C PHE A 79 22.36 16.15 -3.73
N GLU A 80 22.34 16.42 -2.42
CA GLU A 80 23.45 15.99 -1.54
C GLU A 80 23.57 14.46 -1.51
N GLY A 81 22.45 13.74 -1.60
CA GLY A 81 22.44 12.27 -1.70
C GLY A 81 23.13 11.79 -2.98
N LEU A 82 22.76 12.35 -4.14
CA LEU A 82 23.39 11.99 -5.42
C LEU A 82 24.88 12.30 -5.45
N ASN A 83 25.29 13.46 -4.93
CA ASN A 83 26.71 13.84 -4.85
C ASN A 83 27.53 12.87 -4.00
N ASN A 84 26.90 12.23 -3.00
CA ASN A 84 27.52 11.24 -2.13
C ASN A 84 27.31 9.79 -2.62
N ASN A 85 26.93 9.58 -3.88
CA ASN A 85 26.57 8.27 -4.45
C ASN A 85 25.43 7.52 -3.72
N ASP A 86 24.61 8.21 -2.90
CA ASP A 86 23.42 7.65 -2.28
C ASP A 86 22.16 7.92 -3.11
N THR A 87 21.69 6.88 -3.80
CA THR A 87 20.46 6.94 -4.60
C THR A 87 19.19 6.69 -3.77
N LYS A 88 19.30 6.32 -2.49
CA LYS A 88 18.13 6.00 -1.65
C LYS A 88 17.17 7.18 -1.45
N PRO A 89 17.62 8.44 -1.20
CA PRO A 89 16.73 9.59 -1.03
C PRO A 89 15.93 9.89 -2.30
N PHE A 90 16.56 9.74 -3.47
CA PHE A 90 15.94 9.88 -4.78
C PHE A 90 14.83 8.85 -5.01
N TRP A 91 15.14 7.55 -4.83
CA TRP A 91 14.15 6.49 -5.01
C TRP A 91 13.02 6.58 -4.00
N LYS A 92 13.31 7.00 -2.76
CA LYS A 92 12.30 7.27 -1.74
C LYS A 92 11.36 8.40 -2.21
N TYR A 93 11.93 9.49 -2.72
CA TYR A 93 11.17 10.61 -3.27
C TYR A 93 10.26 10.18 -4.42
N ILE A 94 10.78 9.47 -5.42
CA ILE A 94 9.98 8.94 -6.54
C ILE A 94 8.84 8.05 -6.02
N LYS A 95 9.12 7.12 -5.11
CA LYS A 95 8.09 6.25 -4.52
C LYS A 95 7.01 7.02 -3.77
N SER A 96 7.34 8.17 -3.18
CA SER A 96 6.34 9.04 -2.53
C SER A 96 5.46 9.82 -3.52
N LYS A 97 5.93 10.02 -4.75
CA LYS A 97 5.20 10.70 -5.83
C LYS A 97 4.34 9.74 -6.65
N ARG A 98 4.74 8.46 -6.73
CA ARG A 98 3.98 7.39 -7.40
C ARG A 98 2.74 7.03 -6.57
N GLN A 99 1.71 7.87 -6.69
CA GLN A 99 0.33 7.51 -6.41
C GLN A 99 -0.28 6.94 -7.70
N GLU A 100 0.16 5.75 -8.12
CA GLU A 100 -0.72 4.96 -8.98
C GLU A 100 -2.04 4.76 -8.22
N SER A 101 -3.18 4.80 -8.92
CA SER A 101 -4.44 4.34 -8.34
C SER A 101 -4.27 2.85 -8.06
N VAL A 102 -3.84 2.49 -6.86
CA VAL A 102 -3.60 1.10 -6.50
C VAL A 102 -4.97 0.41 -6.44
N GLY A 103 -5.31 -0.29 -7.52
CA GLY A 103 -6.56 -1.02 -7.68
C GLY A 103 -6.79 -1.40 -9.15
N ILE A 104 -7.66 -2.38 -9.38
CA ILE A 104 -8.20 -2.65 -10.71
C ILE A 104 -9.08 -1.47 -11.08
N ALA A 105 -8.87 -0.87 -12.26
CA ALA A 105 -9.74 0.18 -12.77
C ALA A 105 -11.20 -0.31 -12.80
N PRO A 106 -12.21 0.57 -12.77
CA PRO A 106 -13.59 0.15 -12.91
C PRO A 106 -13.76 -0.72 -14.17
N LEU A 107 -14.37 -1.89 -14.01
CA LEU A 107 -14.57 -2.84 -15.12
C LEU A 107 -15.94 -2.57 -15.76
N LYS A 108 -16.03 -2.69 -17.09
CA LYS A 108 -17.28 -2.49 -17.82
C LYS A 108 -17.88 -3.86 -18.16
N LYS A 109 -19.11 -4.11 -17.73
CA LYS A 109 -19.95 -5.21 -18.22
C LYS A 109 -21.08 -4.58 -19.02
N GLU A 110 -21.07 -4.75 -20.34
CA GLU A 110 -22.04 -4.14 -21.27
C GLU A 110 -22.17 -2.62 -21.09
N THR A 111 -23.21 -2.12 -20.43
CA THR A 111 -23.46 -0.70 -20.15
C THR A 111 -23.10 -0.28 -18.72
N ASN A 112 -22.85 -1.24 -17.82
CA ASN A 112 -22.64 -0.99 -16.40
C ASN A 112 -21.14 -0.91 -16.04
N LEU A 113 -20.79 0.12 -15.26
CA LEU A 113 -19.44 0.33 -14.75
C LEU A 113 -19.30 -0.17 -13.31
N LEU A 114 -18.59 -1.27 -13.12
CA LEU A 114 -18.36 -1.91 -11.82
C LEU A 114 -17.09 -1.34 -11.18
N SER A 115 -17.28 -0.41 -10.22
CA SER A 115 -16.18 0.16 -9.42
C SER A 115 -15.93 -0.62 -8.13
N ASP A 116 -16.95 -1.32 -7.61
CA ASP A 116 -16.87 -2.08 -6.35
C ASP A 116 -16.03 -3.37 -6.49
N SER A 117 -15.35 -3.74 -5.40
CA SER A 117 -14.47 -4.90 -5.33
C SER A 117 -15.21 -6.21 -5.57
N LYS A 118 -16.45 -6.35 -5.06
CA LYS A 118 -17.25 -7.56 -5.24
C LYS A 118 -17.67 -7.73 -6.69
N GLY A 119 -18.26 -6.70 -7.29
CA GLY A 119 -18.68 -6.73 -8.69
C GLY A 119 -17.53 -7.01 -9.66
N LYS A 120 -16.32 -6.48 -9.37
CA LYS A 120 -15.12 -6.81 -10.14
C LYS A 120 -14.72 -8.28 -10.03
N ALA A 121 -14.74 -8.84 -8.82
CA ALA A 121 -14.36 -10.23 -8.59
C ALA A 121 -15.33 -11.20 -9.27
N GLU A 122 -16.63 -10.93 -9.18
CA GLU A 122 -17.68 -11.73 -9.83
C GLU A 122 -17.57 -11.69 -11.35
N LEU A 123 -17.37 -10.49 -11.94
CA LEU A 123 -17.18 -10.34 -13.37
C LEU A 123 -15.95 -11.11 -13.88
N LEU A 124 -14.82 -11.01 -13.17
CA LEU A 124 -13.61 -11.72 -13.55
C LEU A 124 -13.79 -13.24 -13.43
N LEU A 125 -14.53 -13.71 -12.42
CA LEU A 125 -14.85 -15.12 -12.27
C LEU A 125 -15.74 -15.63 -13.42
N GLU A 126 -16.75 -14.84 -13.82
CA GLU A 126 -17.63 -15.15 -14.95
C GLU A 126 -16.84 -15.21 -16.26
N GLN A 127 -15.98 -14.22 -16.51
CA GLN A 127 -15.09 -14.22 -17.67
C GLN A 127 -14.19 -15.45 -17.66
N PHE A 128 -13.59 -15.77 -16.52
CA PHE A 128 -12.73 -16.95 -16.39
C PHE A 128 -13.52 -18.21 -16.73
N LYS A 129 -14.68 -18.44 -16.10
CA LYS A 129 -15.55 -19.58 -16.38
C LYS A 129 -15.95 -19.69 -17.85
N SER A 130 -16.18 -18.58 -18.55
CA SER A 130 -16.57 -18.59 -19.96
C SER A 130 -15.47 -19.12 -20.89
N VAL A 131 -14.20 -18.90 -20.53
CA VAL A 131 -13.04 -19.33 -21.32
C VAL A 131 -12.72 -20.81 -21.09
N PHE A 132 -13.03 -21.34 -19.89
CA PHE A 132 -12.87 -22.77 -19.63
C PHE A 132 -14.04 -23.56 -20.19
N THR A 133 -13.73 -24.46 -21.11
CA THR A 133 -14.68 -25.43 -21.64
C THR A 133 -15.04 -26.41 -20.52
N ILE A 134 -16.34 -26.60 -20.25
CA ILE A 134 -16.82 -27.67 -19.38
C ILE A 134 -16.64 -28.97 -20.18
N THR A 135 -15.51 -29.64 -20.00
CA THR A 135 -15.34 -30.99 -20.52
C THR A 135 -16.22 -31.91 -19.68
N SER A 136 -17.31 -32.41 -20.25
CA SER A 136 -17.94 -33.62 -19.73
C SER A 136 -16.89 -34.73 -19.74
N ASP A 137 -16.86 -35.61 -18.74
CA ASP A 137 -15.87 -36.71 -18.63
C ASP A 137 -15.85 -37.61 -19.89
N THR A 138 -16.89 -37.52 -20.72
CA THR A 138 -17.06 -38.19 -22.01
C THR A 138 -16.24 -37.60 -23.17
N ASN A 139 -15.75 -36.35 -23.06
CA ASN A 139 -15.04 -35.62 -24.12
C ASN A 139 -13.61 -35.24 -23.72
N LEU A 140 -12.95 -36.08 -22.92
CA LEU A 140 -11.53 -35.90 -22.62
C LEU A 140 -10.71 -36.28 -23.88
N PRO A 141 -9.75 -35.44 -24.31
CA PRO A 141 -8.90 -35.79 -25.44
C PRO A 141 -8.14 -37.07 -25.13
N THR A 142 -8.20 -38.06 -26.04
CA THR A 142 -7.47 -39.32 -25.92
C THR A 142 -5.98 -39.01 -25.77
N THR A 143 -5.47 -39.14 -24.55
CA THR A 143 -4.08 -38.85 -24.25
C THR A 143 -3.23 -39.98 -24.82
N ARG A 144 -2.25 -39.66 -25.67
CA ARG A 144 -1.34 -40.69 -26.25
C ARG A 144 -0.53 -41.42 -25.17
N ILE A 145 -0.35 -40.80 -24.01
CA ILE A 145 0.41 -41.33 -22.88
C ILE A 145 -0.58 -41.60 -21.75
N ARG A 146 -0.89 -42.88 -21.51
CA ARG A 146 -1.55 -43.31 -20.28
C ARG A 146 -0.48 -43.62 -19.24
N ALA A 147 -0.66 -43.12 -18.01
CA ALA A 147 0.17 -43.54 -16.90
C ALA A 147 -0.01 -45.07 -16.71
N LYS A 148 1.08 -45.83 -16.88
CA LYS A 148 1.06 -47.29 -16.69
C LYS A 148 1.06 -47.69 -15.21
N ILE A 149 1.40 -46.75 -14.33
CA ILE A 149 1.59 -46.99 -12.91
C ILE A 149 0.39 -46.37 -12.20
N ASN A 150 -0.40 -47.22 -11.55
CA ASN A 150 -1.41 -46.75 -10.61
C ASN A 150 -0.69 -46.09 -9.44
N ILE A 151 -1.07 -44.85 -9.14
CA ILE A 151 -0.55 -44.14 -7.96
C ILE A 151 -0.94 -44.99 -6.75
N THR A 152 0.04 -45.40 -5.95
CA THR A 152 -0.22 -46.16 -4.74
C THR A 152 -1.07 -45.34 -3.78
N PRO A 153 -1.99 -45.96 -3.02
CA PRO A 153 -2.79 -45.26 -2.04
C PRO A 153 -1.90 -44.46 -1.10
N ILE A 154 -2.19 -43.16 -0.96
CA ILE A 154 -1.45 -42.29 -0.06
C ILE A 154 -1.75 -42.75 1.37
N THR A 155 -0.77 -43.36 2.03
CA THR A 155 -0.84 -43.73 3.43
C THR A 155 -0.32 -42.57 4.27
N ILE A 156 -1.21 -41.96 5.06
CA ILE A 156 -0.86 -40.86 5.96
C ILE A 156 -0.58 -41.46 7.33
N ASP A 157 0.71 -41.49 7.70
CA ASP A 157 1.13 -41.92 9.03
C ASP A 157 0.77 -40.88 10.08
N GLN A 158 -0.20 -41.18 10.95
CA GLN A 158 -0.72 -40.26 11.97
C GLN A 158 0.39 -39.77 12.91
N LYS A 159 1.30 -40.65 13.34
CA LYS A 159 2.43 -40.31 14.21
C LYS A 159 3.39 -39.30 13.55
N ARG A 160 3.59 -39.41 12.23
CA ARG A 160 4.42 -38.49 11.45
C ARG A 160 3.73 -37.14 11.26
N LEU A 161 2.42 -37.16 11.00
CA LEU A 161 1.59 -35.96 10.87
C LEU A 161 1.58 -35.14 12.17
N GLU A 162 1.40 -35.80 13.32
CA GLU A 162 1.44 -35.16 14.63
C GLU A 162 2.80 -34.52 14.92
N LYS A 163 3.90 -35.17 14.53
CA LYS A 163 5.25 -34.60 14.66
C LYS A 163 5.41 -33.31 13.84
N LEU A 164 4.95 -33.31 12.59
CA LEU A 164 5.02 -32.15 11.70
C LEU A 164 4.16 -30.99 12.19
N LEU A 165 2.98 -31.27 12.76
CA LEU A 165 2.11 -30.24 13.34
C LEU A 165 2.70 -29.65 14.62
N LYS A 166 3.41 -30.46 15.44
CA LYS A 166 4.09 -30.01 16.65
C LYS A 166 5.34 -29.17 16.36
N THR A 167 6.00 -29.38 15.23
CA THR A 167 7.14 -28.56 14.77
C THR A 167 6.73 -27.65 13.62
N PRO A 168 6.03 -26.52 13.88
CA PRO A 168 5.78 -25.55 12.83
C PRO A 168 7.13 -25.06 12.30
N THR A 169 7.36 -25.19 11.00
CA THR A 169 8.57 -24.72 10.33
C THR A 169 8.75 -23.22 10.63
N GLN A 170 9.71 -22.88 11.49
CA GLN A 170 10.12 -21.52 11.82
C GLN A 170 10.93 -20.91 10.65
N ASN A 171 10.37 -20.90 9.44
CA ASN A 171 10.93 -20.14 8.32
C ASN A 171 10.45 -18.69 8.38
N LYS A 172 10.93 -17.95 9.38
CA LYS A 172 10.86 -16.48 9.43
C LYS A 172 12.15 -15.93 10.06
N LYS A 173 12.98 -15.31 9.21
CA LYS A 173 14.12 -14.38 9.41
C LYS A 173 14.78 -14.30 10.82
N PRO A 174 16.12 -14.35 10.92
CA PRO A 174 16.79 -14.09 12.19
C PRO A 174 16.52 -12.65 12.65
N LEU A 175 16.12 -12.51 13.91
CA LEU A 175 16.03 -11.26 14.65
C LEU A 175 17.37 -11.03 15.33
N ASP A 176 18.04 -9.93 14.99
CA ASP A 176 19.26 -9.48 15.67
C ASP A 176 19.04 -9.35 17.17
N GLN A 177 19.85 -10.04 17.97
CA GLN A 177 20.13 -9.66 19.35
C GLN A 177 21.64 -9.66 19.55
N THR A 178 22.20 -8.46 19.44
CA THR A 178 23.52 -8.12 19.96
C THR A 178 23.41 -7.86 21.47
N THR A 179 24.44 -8.29 22.20
CA THR A 179 24.89 -7.81 23.51
C THR A 179 24.19 -8.37 24.75
N SER A 180 24.87 -9.29 25.44
CA SER A 180 25.37 -9.12 26.82
C SER A 180 26.01 -10.41 27.31
N GLN A 181 27.32 -10.58 27.16
CA GLN A 181 28.18 -11.45 27.99
C GLN A 181 29.66 -11.26 27.60
N THR A 182 30.36 -10.41 28.34
CA THR A 182 31.79 -10.58 28.64
C THR A 182 31.91 -10.35 30.13
N ALA A 183 31.91 -11.46 30.86
CA ALA A 183 32.48 -11.56 32.19
C ALA A 183 33.95 -11.95 32.01
N PHE A 184 34.85 -11.11 32.50
CA PHE A 184 36.02 -11.44 33.30
C PHE A 184 36.54 -10.11 33.88
#